data_AF-A0A268FEV5-F1
#
_entry.id   AF-A0A268FEV5-F1
#
_cell.length_a   1.000
_cell.length_b   1.000
_cell.length_c   1.000
_cell.angle_alpha   90.00
_cell.angle_beta   90.00
_cell.angle_gamma   90.00
#
_symmetry.space_group_name_H-M   'P 1'
#
loop_
_entity.id
_entity.type
_entity.pdbx_description
1 polymer ?
#
loop_
_entity_poly.entity_id
_entity_poly.type
_entity_poly.pdbx_seq_one_letter_code
_entity_poly.pdbx_strand_id
1 'polypeptide(L)'
;MAHKMEALLDYIRTRFDSEPKPLLHIGEAMGCWTYHAAIADEIPVLEMALNTTTDNVLIKLVHEAKELATEQRRTLEEFMIKEGVPLSNSAESKPKSDPNAVPLGAKSTDMEIANLLAAKVTSNIVMCSTNITQSVRSDVGLMWIRFHTEKSIFGMELKTRMREHGWIKMPPSFYPPGAPHQ
;
A
#
# COMPACT_ATOMS: atom_id res chain seq x y z
N MET A 1 15.27 4.29 -8.34
CA MET A 1 14.14 5.24 -8.39
C MET A 1 14.00 6.04 -7.10
N ALA A 2 14.20 5.43 -5.92
CA ALA A 2 14.15 6.11 -4.61
C ALA A 2 14.88 7.47 -4.58
N HIS A 3 16.15 7.51 -5.02
CA HIS A 3 16.95 8.73 -4.98
C HIS A 3 16.41 9.92 -5.81
N LYS A 4 15.68 9.64 -6.91
CA LYS A 4 15.05 10.68 -7.73
C LYS A 4 13.77 11.22 -7.09
N MET A 5 13.03 10.34 -6.40
CA MET A 5 11.82 10.73 -5.65
C MET A 5 12.20 11.56 -4.43
N GLU A 6 13.22 11.14 -3.69
CA GLU A 6 13.76 11.90 -2.54
C GLU A 6 14.19 13.30 -2.97
N ALA A 7 14.97 13.43 -4.04
CA ALA A 7 15.38 14.75 -4.55
C ALA A 7 14.20 15.66 -4.94
N LEU A 8 13.13 15.08 -5.52
CA LEU A 8 11.91 15.83 -5.83
C LEU A 8 11.17 16.27 -4.56
N LEU A 9 11.01 15.37 -3.59
CA LEU A 9 10.36 15.68 -2.33
C LEU A 9 11.15 16.73 -1.53
N ASP A 10 12.48 16.67 -1.53
CA ASP A 10 13.34 17.65 -0.90
C ASP A 10 13.23 19.03 -1.58
N TYR A 11 13.14 19.06 -2.91
CA TYR A 11 12.87 20.29 -3.64
C TYR A 11 11.51 20.89 -3.26
N ILE A 12 10.45 20.08 -3.18
CA ILE A 12 9.12 20.56 -2.78
C ILE A 12 9.16 21.04 -1.33
N ARG A 13 9.79 20.30 -0.43
CA ARG A 13 9.93 20.66 0.98
C ARG A 13 10.63 22.00 1.14
N THR A 14 11.80 22.18 0.52
CA THR A 14 12.55 23.45 0.58
C THR A 14 11.77 24.63 -0.01
N ARG A 15 10.86 24.38 -0.95
CA ARG A 15 10.03 25.41 -1.58
C ARG A 15 8.82 25.84 -0.75
N PHE A 16 8.21 24.91 0.00
CA PHE A 16 6.89 25.13 0.63
C PHE A 16 6.89 25.01 2.17
N ASP A 17 7.94 24.50 2.80
CA ASP A 17 8.05 24.32 4.27
C ASP A 17 8.91 25.45 4.89
N SER A 18 8.42 26.70 4.82
CA SER A 18 9.11 27.88 5.37
C SER A 18 8.52 28.42 6.68
N GLU A 19 7.43 27.82 7.17
CA GLU A 19 6.73 28.26 8.40
C GLU A 19 7.01 27.33 9.59
N PRO A 20 6.94 27.83 10.84
CA PRO A 20 6.98 26.97 12.02
C PRO A 20 5.86 25.93 11.97
N LYS A 21 6.19 24.66 12.27
CA LYS A 21 5.24 23.55 12.18
C LYS A 21 4.14 23.67 13.26
N PRO A 22 2.86 23.90 12.90
CA PRO A 22 1.78 23.87 13.87
C PRO A 22 1.52 22.43 14.36
N LEU A 23 0.73 22.30 15.42
CA LEU A 23 0.22 21.00 15.85
C LEU A 23 -0.62 20.36 14.74
N LEU A 24 -0.62 19.03 14.68
CA LEU A 24 -1.51 18.29 13.78
C LEU A 24 -2.96 18.64 14.10
N HIS A 25 -3.76 18.91 13.07
CA HIS A 25 -5.21 18.96 13.26
C HIS A 25 -5.77 17.55 13.39
N ILE A 26 -6.99 17.42 13.93
CA ILE A 26 -7.61 16.12 14.20
C ILE A 26 -7.74 15.22 12.96
N GLY A 27 -7.90 15.83 11.78
CA GLY A 27 -7.95 15.12 10.50
C GLY A 27 -6.61 14.48 10.13
N GLU A 28 -5.50 15.20 10.26
CA GLU A 28 -4.15 14.66 10.03
C GLU A 28 -3.81 13.54 11.02
N ALA A 29 -4.12 13.75 12.31
CA ALA A 29 -3.88 12.74 13.34
C ALA A 29 -4.71 11.46 13.09
N MET A 30 -6.00 11.61 12.77
CA MET A 30 -6.87 10.49 12.43
C MET A 30 -6.44 9.79 11.14
N GLY A 31 -5.99 10.55 10.15
CA GLY A 31 -5.43 10.05 8.91
C GLY A 31 -4.23 9.14 9.12
N CYS A 32 -3.27 9.61 9.91
CA CYS A 32 -2.10 8.83 10.32
C CYS A 32 -2.52 7.56 11.06
N TRP A 33 -3.38 7.69 12.07
CA TRP A 33 -3.84 6.57 12.88
C TRP A 33 -4.56 5.49 12.04
N THR A 34 -5.45 5.91 11.13
CA THR A 34 -6.24 5.00 10.30
C THR A 34 -5.36 4.26 9.30
N TYR A 35 -4.41 4.95 8.67
CA TYR A 35 -3.48 4.32 7.74
C TYR A 35 -2.51 3.37 8.46
N HIS A 36 -2.05 3.75 9.66
CA HIS A 36 -1.25 2.88 10.51
C HIS A 36 -1.99 1.57 10.81
N ALA A 37 -3.27 1.66 11.22
CA ALA A 37 -4.11 0.48 11.45
C ALA A 37 -4.24 -0.39 10.19
N ALA A 38 -4.49 0.23 9.03
CA ALA A 38 -4.63 -0.48 7.76
C ALA A 38 -3.36 -1.27 7.38
N ILE A 39 -2.18 -0.68 7.55
CA ILE A 39 -0.90 -1.36 7.25
C ILE A 39 -0.54 -2.39 8.32
N ALA A 40 -0.80 -2.09 9.60
CA ALA A 40 -0.56 -3.03 10.70
C ALA A 40 -1.31 -4.35 10.49
N ASP A 41 -2.54 -4.28 9.96
CA ASP A 41 -3.32 -5.47 9.58
C ASP A 41 -2.91 -6.08 8.23
N GLU A 42 -2.34 -5.29 7.32
CA GLU A 42 -1.86 -5.77 6.01
C GLU A 42 -0.72 -6.77 6.16
N ILE A 43 0.25 -6.51 7.04
CA ILE A 43 1.47 -7.33 7.16
C ILE A 43 1.16 -8.80 7.51
N PRO A 44 0.36 -9.12 8.56
CA PRO A 44 0.02 -10.51 8.89
C PRO A 44 -0.83 -11.19 7.80
N VAL A 45 -1.63 -10.44 7.04
CA VAL A 45 -2.38 -10.96 5.90
C VAL A 45 -1.42 -11.36 4.77
N LEU A 46 -0.39 -10.56 4.50
CA LEU A 46 0.64 -10.90 3.51
C LEU A 46 1.47 -12.12 3.95
N GLU A 47 1.75 -12.25 5.25
CA GLU A 47 2.41 -13.45 5.78
C GLU A 47 1.53 -14.71 5.62
N MET A 48 0.23 -14.59 5.86
CA MET A 48 -0.72 -15.67 5.60
C MET A 48 -0.75 -16.05 4.12
N ALA A 49 -0.68 -15.07 3.20
CA ALA A 49 -0.58 -15.34 1.78
C ALA A 49 0.69 -16.11 1.41
N LEU A 50 1.87 -15.72 1.93
CA LEU A 50 3.14 -16.44 1.75
C LEU A 50 3.10 -17.87 2.27
N ASN A 51 2.36 -18.09 3.35
CA ASN A 51 2.14 -19.40 3.95
C ASN A 51 1.12 -20.27 3.19
N THR A 52 0.46 -19.72 2.17
CA THR A 52 -0.65 -20.37 1.45
C THR A 52 -0.32 -20.66 -0.02
N THR A 53 0.31 -19.73 -0.72
CA THR A 53 0.64 -19.90 -2.15
C THR A 53 1.95 -20.70 -2.35
N THR A 54 2.04 -21.40 -3.48
CA THR A 54 3.27 -21.99 -4.01
C THR A 54 3.70 -21.37 -5.34
N ASP A 55 2.96 -20.38 -5.84
CA ASP A 55 3.26 -19.70 -7.10
C ASP A 55 4.41 -18.71 -6.91
N ASN A 56 5.51 -18.93 -7.63
CA ASN A 56 6.74 -18.14 -7.46
C ASN A 56 6.56 -16.66 -7.82
N VAL A 57 5.68 -16.32 -8.77
CA VAL A 57 5.42 -14.94 -9.16
C VAL A 57 4.62 -14.24 -8.08
N LEU A 58 3.60 -14.90 -7.55
CA LEU A 58 2.79 -14.38 -6.47
C LEU A 58 3.59 -14.24 -5.17
N ILE A 59 4.42 -15.23 -4.82
CA ILE A 59 5.34 -15.15 -3.67
C ILE A 59 6.21 -13.89 -3.77
N LYS A 60 6.79 -13.62 -4.94
CA LYS A 60 7.63 -12.43 -5.16
C LYS A 60 6.84 -11.13 -4.95
N LEU A 61 5.63 -11.04 -5.52
CA LEU A 61 4.76 -9.87 -5.35
C LEU A 61 4.36 -9.64 -3.89
N VAL A 62 4.03 -10.70 -3.16
CA VAL A 62 3.63 -10.61 -1.75
C VAL A 62 4.83 -10.22 -0.87
N HIS A 63 6.03 -10.70 -1.17
CA HIS A 63 7.25 -10.25 -0.50
C HIS A 63 7.50 -8.75 -0.72
N GLU A 64 7.47 -8.28 -1.96
CA GLU A 64 7.62 -6.86 -2.30
C GLU A 64 6.57 -5.99 -1.60
N ALA A 65 5.30 -6.43 -1.60
CA ALA A 65 4.23 -5.75 -0.88
C ALA A 65 4.50 -5.64 0.63
N LYS A 66 5.01 -6.73 1.22
CA LYS A 66 5.30 -6.81 2.67
C LYS A 66 6.47 -5.91 3.04
N GLU A 67 7.53 -5.88 2.23
CA GLU A 67 8.66 -4.98 2.43
C GLU A 67 8.21 -3.52 2.38
N LEU A 68 7.44 -3.15 1.35
CA LEU A 68 6.90 -1.80 1.22
C LEU A 68 5.97 -1.42 2.38
N ALA A 69 5.06 -2.32 2.79
CA ALA A 69 4.19 -2.10 3.94
C ALA A 69 4.99 -1.89 5.22
N THR A 70 6.04 -2.70 5.44
CA THR A 70 6.90 -2.60 6.63
C THR A 70 7.66 -1.28 6.66
N GLU A 71 8.18 -0.83 5.52
CA GLU A 71 8.89 0.45 5.42
C GLU A 71 7.96 1.64 5.70
N GLN A 72 6.79 1.69 5.05
CA GLN A 72 5.83 2.77 5.27
C GLN A 72 5.31 2.80 6.70
N ARG A 73 5.04 1.63 7.29
CA ARG A 73 4.63 1.53 8.69
C ARG A 73 5.68 2.13 9.62
N ARG A 74 6.96 1.76 9.43
CA ARG A 74 8.06 2.29 10.25
C ARG A 74 8.17 3.81 10.13
N THR A 75 8.17 4.35 8.91
CA THR A 75 8.24 5.81 8.69
C THR A 75 7.07 6.53 9.36
N LEU A 76 5.87 5.96 9.29
CA LEU A 76 4.68 6.52 9.91
C LEU A 76 4.70 6.41 11.44
N GLU A 77 5.14 5.28 12.00
CA GLU A 77 5.30 5.09 13.45
C GLU A 77 6.27 6.13 14.03
N GLU A 78 7.43 6.31 13.37
CA GLU A 78 8.42 7.33 13.75
C GLU A 78 7.81 8.74 13.75
N PHE A 79 6.99 9.06 12.74
CA PHE A 79 6.28 10.33 12.65
C PHE A 79 5.23 10.49 13.75
N MET A 80 4.37 9.48 13.95
CA MET A 80 3.29 9.50 14.94
C MET A 80 3.83 9.64 16.36
N ILE A 81 4.87 8.88 16.72
CA ILE A 81 5.53 8.96 18.03
C ILE A 81 6.07 10.37 18.28
N LYS A 82 6.72 10.96 17.27
CA LYS A 82 7.28 12.32 17.36
C LYS A 82 6.20 13.39 17.56
N GLU A 83 5.04 13.23 16.94
CA GLU A 83 3.91 14.16 17.03
C GLU A 83 2.96 13.85 18.20
N GLY A 84 3.25 12.81 19.00
CA GLY A 84 2.43 12.42 20.16
C GLY A 84 1.11 11.73 19.78
N VAL A 85 0.99 11.20 18.57
CA VAL A 85 -0.17 10.41 18.13
C VAL A 85 0.02 8.95 18.57
N PRO A 86 -0.92 8.35 19.31
CA PRO A 86 -0.80 6.96 19.74
C PRO A 86 -0.84 6.01 18.55
N LEU A 87 -0.05 4.94 18.58
CA LEU A 87 -0.11 3.88 17.56
C LEU A 87 -1.39 3.07 17.72
N SER A 88 -1.90 2.50 16.63
CA SER A 88 -2.95 1.49 16.71
C SER A 88 -2.39 0.16 17.22
N ASN A 89 -3.26 -0.71 17.73
CA ASN A 89 -2.88 -2.11 17.97
C ASN A 89 -2.50 -2.77 16.64
N SER A 90 -1.53 -3.69 16.67
CA SER A 90 -1.14 -4.52 15.53
C SER A 90 -1.48 -5.96 15.84
N ALA A 91 -1.98 -6.69 14.84
CA ALA A 91 -2.06 -8.14 14.93
C ALA A 91 -0.64 -8.74 14.98
N GLU A 92 -0.52 -9.91 15.62
CA GLU A 92 0.73 -10.65 15.69
C GLU A 92 1.13 -11.21 14.32
N SER A 93 2.45 -11.28 14.11
CA SER A 93 3.04 -11.90 12.92
C SER A 93 2.66 -13.39 12.83
N LYS A 94 2.52 -13.90 11.61
CA LYS A 94 2.19 -15.30 11.37
C LYS A 94 3.45 -16.16 11.37
N PRO A 95 3.47 -17.31 12.08
CA PRO A 95 4.57 -18.25 12.00
C PRO A 95 4.65 -18.83 10.58
N LYS A 96 5.85 -19.23 10.16
CA LYS A 96 6.04 -19.91 8.87
C LYS A 96 5.33 -21.27 8.87
N SER A 97 4.61 -21.60 7.80
CA SER A 97 3.96 -22.90 7.61
C SER A 97 4.20 -23.46 6.22
N ASP A 98 4.07 -24.78 6.06
CA ASP A 98 4.12 -25.44 4.74
C ASP A 98 2.83 -25.15 3.94
N PRO A 99 2.91 -24.46 2.79
CA PRO A 99 1.74 -24.17 1.95
C PRO A 99 1.03 -25.42 1.42
N ASN A 100 1.73 -26.57 1.33
CA ASN A 100 1.14 -27.82 0.87
C ASN A 100 0.34 -28.55 1.95
N ALA A 101 0.57 -28.23 3.22
CA ALA A 101 -0.12 -28.82 4.35
C ALA A 101 -1.44 -28.08 4.70
N VAL A 102 -1.73 -26.94 4.07
CA VAL A 102 -2.96 -26.18 4.30
C VAL A 102 -4.17 -26.98 3.76
N PRO A 103 -5.19 -27.27 4.59
CA PRO A 103 -6.38 -27.99 4.14
C PRO A 103 -7.05 -27.28 2.96
N LEU A 104 -7.44 -28.03 1.91
CA LEU A 104 -7.97 -27.45 0.66
C LEU A 104 -9.20 -26.56 0.86
N GLY A 105 -10.05 -26.85 1.85
CA GLY A 105 -11.21 -26.00 2.18
C GLY A 105 -10.88 -24.69 2.90
N ALA A 106 -9.64 -24.53 3.39
CA ALA A 106 -9.13 -23.32 4.04
C ALA A 106 -8.03 -22.62 3.22
N LYS A 107 -7.50 -23.28 2.19
CA LYS A 107 -6.42 -22.77 1.34
C LYS A 107 -6.96 -21.72 0.37
N SER A 108 -6.56 -20.47 0.54
CA SER A 108 -6.84 -19.43 -0.47
C SER A 108 -6.17 -19.77 -1.79
N THR A 109 -6.90 -19.60 -2.87
CA THR A 109 -6.37 -19.74 -4.23
C THR A 109 -5.45 -18.56 -4.58
N ASP A 110 -4.54 -18.77 -5.54
CA ASP A 110 -3.65 -17.70 -6.02
C ASP A 110 -4.43 -16.50 -6.56
N MET A 111 -5.58 -16.75 -7.20
CA MET A 111 -6.49 -15.70 -7.65
C MET A 111 -7.10 -14.91 -6.49
N GLU A 112 -7.54 -15.56 -5.41
CA GLU A 112 -8.07 -14.86 -4.22
C GLU A 112 -7.00 -14.01 -3.54
N ILE A 113 -5.78 -14.56 -3.40
CA ILE A 113 -4.64 -13.84 -2.84
C ILE A 113 -4.28 -12.62 -3.70
N ALA A 114 -4.16 -12.78 -5.02
CA ALA A 114 -3.84 -11.69 -5.93
C ALA A 114 -4.90 -10.58 -5.91
N ASN A 115 -6.20 -10.95 -5.87
CA ASN A 115 -7.29 -9.99 -5.78
C ASN A 115 -7.32 -9.26 -4.43
N LEU A 116 -7.06 -9.97 -3.32
CA LEU A 116 -6.96 -9.36 -2.00
C LEU A 116 -5.81 -8.35 -1.93
N LEU A 117 -4.65 -8.72 -2.49
CA LEU A 117 -3.49 -7.84 -2.60
C LEU A 117 -3.82 -6.59 -3.41
N ALA A 118 -4.47 -6.74 -4.56
CA ALA A 118 -4.90 -5.61 -5.39
C ALA A 118 -5.88 -4.69 -4.66
N ALA A 119 -6.86 -5.26 -3.95
CA ALA A 119 -7.83 -4.50 -3.17
C ALA A 119 -7.15 -3.69 -2.05
N LYS A 120 -6.18 -4.27 -1.34
CA LYS A 120 -5.39 -3.58 -0.31
C LYS A 120 -4.56 -2.44 -0.90
N VAL A 121 -3.84 -2.68 -2.00
CA VAL A 121 -3.07 -1.63 -2.68
C VAL A 121 -3.97 -0.47 -3.11
N THR A 122 -5.12 -0.75 -3.73
CA THR A 122 -6.08 0.29 -4.11
C THR A 122 -6.61 1.06 -2.91
N SER A 123 -6.99 0.37 -1.82
CA SER A 123 -7.44 1.02 -0.59
C SER A 123 -6.37 1.97 -0.03
N ASN A 124 -5.11 1.53 0.04
CA ASN A 124 -4.02 2.35 0.56
C ASN A 124 -3.75 3.58 -0.31
N ILE A 125 -3.80 3.43 -1.64
CA ILE A 125 -3.66 4.56 -2.57
C ILE A 125 -4.76 5.59 -2.32
N VAL A 126 -6.02 5.16 -2.23
CA VAL A 126 -7.16 6.04 -1.96
C VAL A 126 -6.99 6.76 -0.62
N MET A 127 -6.62 6.03 0.44
CA MET A 127 -6.36 6.63 1.76
C MET A 127 -5.24 7.68 1.68
N CYS A 128 -4.14 7.40 0.99
CA CYS A 128 -3.08 8.38 0.80
C CYS A 128 -3.60 9.60 0.04
N SER A 129 -4.35 9.43 -1.05
CA SER A 129 -4.92 10.55 -1.82
C SER A 129 -5.83 11.43 -0.96
N THR A 130 -6.70 10.84 -0.15
CA THR A 130 -7.55 11.59 0.79
C THR A 130 -6.72 12.35 1.82
N ASN A 131 -5.68 11.74 2.36
CA ASN A 131 -4.85 12.40 3.36
C ASN A 131 -3.95 13.49 2.76
N ILE A 132 -3.49 13.36 1.52
CA ILE A 132 -2.78 14.44 0.79
C ILE A 132 -3.65 15.70 0.76
N THR A 133 -4.93 15.57 0.38
CA THR A 133 -5.82 16.71 0.20
C THR A 133 -6.34 17.30 1.50
N GLN A 134 -6.37 16.51 2.57
CA GLN A 134 -6.78 16.97 3.90
C GLN A 134 -5.64 17.54 4.73
N SER A 135 -4.38 17.33 4.35
CA SER A 135 -3.22 17.82 5.08
C SER A 135 -3.10 19.34 4.94
N VAL A 136 -2.96 20.03 6.07
CA VAL A 136 -2.63 21.46 6.12
C VAL A 136 -1.12 21.64 6.20
N ARG A 137 -0.43 20.76 6.92
CA ARG A 137 1.03 20.77 7.01
C ARG A 137 1.67 20.17 5.77
N SER A 138 2.63 20.90 5.20
CA SER A 138 3.33 20.48 3.99
C SER A 138 4.16 19.22 4.19
N ASP A 139 4.76 19.00 5.36
CA ASP A 139 5.53 17.78 5.66
C ASP A 139 4.64 16.53 5.72
N VAL A 140 3.43 16.65 6.27
CA VAL A 140 2.43 15.58 6.28
C VAL A 140 1.96 15.26 4.86
N GLY A 141 1.60 16.29 4.09
CA GLY A 141 1.22 16.13 2.68
C GLY A 141 2.31 15.43 1.86
N LEU A 142 3.59 15.79 2.07
CA LEU A 142 4.73 15.17 1.39
C LEU A 142 4.93 13.70 1.79
N MET A 143 4.76 13.36 3.06
CA MET A 143 4.77 11.96 3.51
C MET A 143 3.70 11.14 2.79
N TRP A 144 2.48 11.67 2.65
CA TRP A 144 1.42 10.99 1.93
C TRP A 144 1.69 10.88 0.42
N ILE A 145 2.29 11.90 -0.21
CA ILE A 145 2.70 11.84 -1.62
C ILE A 145 3.74 10.73 -1.83
N ARG A 146 4.71 10.59 -0.93
CA ARG A 146 5.69 9.48 -0.96
C ARG A 146 4.96 8.14 -0.92
N PHE A 147 4.13 7.92 0.10
CA PHE A 147 3.43 6.64 0.28
C PHE A 147 2.50 6.30 -0.88
N HIS A 148 1.75 7.29 -1.36
CA HIS A 148 0.89 7.19 -2.54
C HIS A 148 1.68 6.74 -3.77
N THR A 149 2.83 7.37 -4.02
CA THR A 149 3.62 7.10 -5.22
C THR A 149 4.25 5.71 -5.19
N GLU A 150 4.80 5.30 -4.04
CA GLU A 150 5.36 3.95 -3.87
C GLU A 150 4.30 2.87 -4.11
N LYS A 151 3.12 3.00 -3.46
CA LYS A 151 2.02 2.04 -3.66
C LYS A 151 1.46 2.09 -5.08
N SER A 152 1.45 3.26 -5.74
CA SER A 152 1.01 3.39 -7.13
C SER A 152 1.95 2.66 -8.10
N ILE A 153 3.26 2.81 -7.92
CA ILE A 153 4.28 2.11 -8.72
C ILE A 153 4.12 0.59 -8.54
N PHE A 154 4.04 0.12 -7.29
CA PHE A 154 3.79 -1.29 -7.00
C PHE A 154 2.47 -1.79 -7.64
N GLY A 155 1.41 -1.00 -7.53
CA GLY A 155 0.11 -1.32 -8.12
C GLY A 155 0.12 -1.47 -9.65
N MET A 156 1.03 -0.78 -10.35
CA MET A 156 1.22 -0.96 -11.80
C MET A 156 1.90 -2.30 -12.13
N GLU A 157 2.92 -2.69 -11.37
CA GLU A 157 3.58 -3.99 -11.52
C GLU A 157 2.61 -5.12 -11.20
N LEU A 158 1.90 -5.03 -10.07
CA LEU A 158 0.89 -6.01 -9.66
C LEU A 158 -0.17 -6.24 -10.76
N LYS A 159 -0.75 -5.16 -11.30
CA LYS A 159 -1.74 -5.27 -12.39
C LYS A 159 -1.17 -5.91 -13.64
N THR A 160 0.11 -5.68 -13.94
CA THR A 160 0.78 -6.29 -15.09
C THR A 160 0.92 -7.79 -14.89
N ARG A 161 1.40 -8.23 -13.72
CA ARG A 161 1.48 -9.66 -13.37
C ARG A 161 0.14 -10.36 -13.33
N MET A 162 -0.87 -9.72 -12.75
CA MET A 162 -2.23 -10.27 -12.70
C MET A 162 -2.82 -10.47 -14.10
N ARG A 163 -2.50 -9.61 -15.08
CA ARG A 163 -2.90 -9.81 -16.49
C ARG A 163 -2.16 -10.98 -17.11
N GLU A 164 -0.84 -11.05 -16.94
CA GLU A 164 0.01 -12.12 -17.48
C GLU A 164 -0.42 -13.52 -17.00
N HIS A 165 -0.91 -13.62 -15.76
CA HIS A 165 -1.25 -14.90 -15.10
C HIS A 165 -2.76 -15.18 -15.03
N GLY A 166 -3.60 -14.31 -15.62
CA GLY A 166 -5.06 -14.51 -15.65
C GLY A 166 -5.75 -14.36 -14.29
N TRP A 167 -5.12 -13.72 -13.30
CA TRP A 167 -5.72 -13.48 -11.98
C TRP A 167 -6.67 -12.28 -11.95
N ILE A 168 -6.54 -11.38 -12.94
CA ILE A 168 -7.39 -10.20 -13.04
C ILE A 168 -8.76 -10.56 -13.61
N LYS A 169 -9.83 -10.10 -12.94
CA LYS A 169 -11.17 -10.12 -13.51
C LYS A 169 -11.26 -9.03 -14.57
N MET A 170 -11.16 -9.43 -15.84
CA MET A 170 -11.30 -8.53 -16.96
C MET A 170 -12.75 -8.03 -17.07
N PRO A 171 -13.01 -6.71 -17.02
CA PRO A 171 -14.34 -6.19 -17.30
C PRO A 171 -14.69 -6.39 -18.78
N PRO A 172 -15.99 -6.34 -19.15
CA PRO A 172 -16.40 -6.35 -20.54
C PRO A 172 -15.70 -5.25 -21.35
N SER A 173 -15.29 -5.57 -22.57
CA SER A 173 -14.72 -4.59 -23.50
C SER A 173 -15.74 -3.50 -23.84
N PHE A 174 -15.31 -2.25 -23.80
CA PHE A 174 -16.10 -1.14 -24.33
C PHE A 174 -15.92 -1.08 -25.85
N TYR A 175 -17.02 -1.17 -26.60
CA TYR A 175 -17.03 -1.07 -28.07
C TYR A 175 -17.61 0.27 -28.50
N PRO A 176 -16.78 1.27 -28.86
CA PRO A 176 -17.29 2.56 -29.31
C PRO A 176 -18.00 2.41 -30.67
N PRO A 177 -19.25 2.92 -30.84
CA PRO A 177 -19.90 2.94 -32.14
C PRO A 177 -19.05 3.73 -33.17
N GLY A 178 -18.80 3.13 -34.33
CA GLY A 178 -17.99 3.76 -35.38
C GLY A 178 -16.48 3.78 -35.13
N ALA A 179 -15.99 2.93 -34.20
CA ALA A 179 -14.55 2.79 -33.99
C ALA A 179 -13.83 2.47 -35.32
N PRO A 180 -12.72 3.15 -35.65
CA PRO A 180 -11.92 2.76 -36.80
C PRO A 180 -11.48 1.31 -36.59
N HIS A 181 -11.78 0.44 -37.56
CA HIS A 181 -11.17 -0.89 -37.62
C HIS A 181 -9.66 -0.67 -37.70
N GLN A 182 -8.94 -1.02 -36.63
CA GLN A 182 -7.49 -1.17 -36.68
C GLN A 182 -7.12 -2.43 -37.43
#